data_AF-A0A1H6Q557-F1
#
_entry.id   AF-A0A1H6Q557-F1
#
_cell.length_a   1.000
_cell.length_b   1.000
_cell.length_c   1.000
_cell.angle_alpha   90.00
_cell.angle_beta   90.00
_cell.angle_gamma   90.00
#
_symmetry.space_group_name_H-M   'P 1'
#
loop_
_entity.id
_entity.type
_entity.pdbx_description
1 polymer ?
#
loop_
_entity_poly.entity_id
_entity_poly.type
_entity_poly.pdbx_seq_one_letter_code
_entity_poly.pdbx_strand_id
1 'polypeptide(L)'
;MAEENFNVLFDAETKVLKFKAKYKIMGKGKDLFGHYNDLAKEKGPASEESKYAGVLFQSLLMLGERRTFELLEEADEKGKKLKLEYNTKTRASSACPCGVTLT
;
A
#
# COMPACT_ATOMS: atom_id res chain seq x y z
N MET A 1 -4.93 4.63 14.01
CA MET A 1 -6.10 3.81 14.40
C MET A 1 -5.97 2.44 13.76
N ALA A 2 -5.12 1.58 14.33
CA ALA A 2 -4.98 0.20 13.89
C ALA A 2 -6.30 -0.56 14.19
N GLU A 3 -6.77 -1.39 13.26
CA GLU A 3 -7.83 -2.35 13.58
C GLU A 3 -7.21 -3.54 14.31
N GLU A 4 -7.49 -3.67 15.60
CA GLU A 4 -6.98 -4.74 16.43
C GLU A 4 -7.96 -5.92 16.41
N ASN A 5 -7.61 -7.01 15.71
CA ASN A 5 -8.32 -8.27 15.81
C ASN A 5 -7.65 -9.16 16.86
N PHE A 6 -8.32 -9.33 18.01
CA PHE A 6 -7.84 -10.17 19.11
C PHE A 6 -8.41 -11.59 19.01
N ASN A 7 -7.54 -12.60 18.94
CA ASN A 7 -7.94 -13.98 19.17
C ASN A 7 -7.70 -14.35 20.64
N VAL A 8 -8.75 -14.82 21.30
CA VAL A 8 -8.70 -15.32 22.67
C VAL A 8 -8.59 -16.84 22.64
N LEU A 9 -7.53 -17.37 23.25
CA LEU A 9 -7.31 -18.80 23.42
C LEU A 9 -7.34 -19.12 24.91
N PHE A 10 -8.21 -20.03 25.32
CA PHE A 10 -8.23 -20.53 26.69
C PHE A 10 -7.22 -21.67 26.83
N ASP A 11 -6.26 -21.52 27.74
CA ASP A 11 -5.31 -22.56 28.10
C ASP A 11 -5.88 -23.37 29.28
N ALA A 12 -6.34 -24.59 29.00
CA ALA A 12 -7.02 -25.42 29.99
C ALA A 12 -6.10 -25.95 31.10
N GLU A 13 -4.79 -26.01 30.84
CA GLU A 13 -3.79 -26.59 31.75
C GLU A 13 -3.39 -25.57 32.83
N THR A 14 -3.24 -24.32 32.42
CA THR A 14 -2.88 -23.21 33.31
C THR A 14 -4.09 -22.40 33.79
N LYS A 15 -5.28 -22.65 33.22
CA LYS A 15 -6.51 -21.87 33.43
C LYS A 15 -6.35 -20.37 33.11
N VAL A 16 -5.47 -20.03 32.16
CA VAL A 16 -5.18 -18.66 31.76
C VAL A 16 -5.80 -18.36 30.40
N LEU A 17 -6.38 -17.17 30.26
CA LEU A 17 -6.78 -16.61 28.97
C LEU A 17 -5.55 -16.01 28.28
N LYS A 18 -5.15 -16.59 27.15
CA LYS A 18 -4.06 -16.08 26.31
C LYS A 18 -4.64 -15.21 25.21
N PHE A 19 -4.22 -13.95 25.19
CA PHE A 19 -4.53 -13.01 24.12
C PHE A 19 -3.43 -13.10 23.06
N LYS A 20 -3.78 -13.53 21.85
CA LYS A 20 -2.87 -13.48 20.70
C LYS A 20 -3.31 -12.35 19.79
N ALA A 21 -2.64 -11.21 19.91
CA ALA A 21 -2.84 -10.11 19.00
C ALA A 21 -2.13 -10.40 17.68
N LYS A 22 -2.87 -10.37 16.57
CA LYS A 22 -2.28 -10.32 15.23
C LYS A 22 -1.96 -8.86 14.93
N TYR A 23 -0.77 -8.40 15.31
CA TYR A 23 -0.27 -7.11 14.87
C TYR A 23 0.27 -7.24 13.45
N LYS A 24 -0.39 -6.59 12.48
CA LYS A 24 0.26 -6.31 11.18
C LYS A 24 1.25 -5.16 11.43
N ILE A 25 2.54 -5.44 11.28
CA ILE A 25 3.59 -4.42 11.45
C ILE A 25 3.50 -3.45 10.27
N MET A 26 2.85 -2.31 10.47
CA MET A 26 2.59 -1.27 9.44
C MET A 26 3.84 -0.42 9.10
N GLY A 27 4.98 -1.04 8.86
CA GLY A 27 6.24 -0.33 8.53
C GLY A 27 6.72 -0.55 7.10
N LYS A 28 6.33 -1.68 6.49
CA LYS A 28 6.86 -2.10 5.20
C LYS A 28 6.42 -1.19 4.06
N GLY A 29 5.23 -0.60 4.15
CA GLY A 29 4.71 0.28 3.09
C GLY A 29 5.58 1.52 2.90
N LYS A 30 6.16 2.05 3.99
CA LYS A 30 7.09 3.19 3.90
C LYS A 30 8.43 2.78 3.27
N ASP A 31 8.96 1.63 3.66
CA ASP A 31 10.21 1.09 3.12
C ASP A 31 10.08 0.75 1.63
N LEU A 32 8.95 0.13 1.24
CA LEU A 32 8.62 -0.17 -0.15
C LEU A 32 8.51 1.11 -0.99
N PHE A 33 7.85 2.13 -0.44
CA PHE A 33 7.74 3.42 -1.13
C PHE A 33 9.12 4.07 -1.34
N GLY A 34 9.97 4.05 -0.31
CA GLY A 34 11.36 4.52 -0.41
C GLY A 34 12.14 3.75 -1.47
N HIS A 35 12.06 2.42 -1.45
CA HIS A 35 12.75 1.54 -2.40
C HIS A 35 12.38 1.84 -3.85
N TYR A 36 11.09 2.00 -4.17
CA TYR A 36 10.67 2.32 -5.53
C TYR A 36 11.09 3.72 -5.97
N ASN A 37 11.13 4.70 -5.05
CA ASN A 37 11.65 6.02 -5.35
C ASN A 37 13.16 6.03 -5.60
N ASP A 38 13.92 5.24 -4.85
CA ASP A 38 15.36 5.15 -5.06
C ASP A 38 15.69 4.40 -6.35
N LEU A 39 14.93 3.35 -6.70
CA LEU A 39 15.00 2.71 -8.01
C LEU A 39 14.70 3.68 -9.15
N ALA A 40 13.68 4.53 -9.00
CA ALA A 40 13.36 5.55 -9.98
C ALA A 40 14.50 6.57 -10.17
N LYS A 41 15.18 6.96 -9.09
CA LYS A 41 16.37 7.83 -9.15
C LYS A 41 17.54 7.14 -9.85
N GLU A 42 17.78 5.86 -9.55
CA GLU A 42 18.87 5.08 -10.14
C GLU A 42 18.67 4.87 -11.65
N LYS A 43 17.46 4.49 -12.07
CA LYS A 43 17.13 4.22 -13.48
C LYS A 43 16.94 5.48 -14.30
N GLY A 44 16.69 6.60 -13.64
CA GLY A 44 16.51 7.90 -14.27
C GLY A 44 15.10 8.10 -14.87
N PRO A 45 14.86 9.29 -15.42
CA PRO A 45 13.56 9.68 -15.95
C PRO A 45 13.13 8.82 -17.15
N ALA A 46 11.82 8.68 -17.35
CA ALA A 46 11.19 7.88 -18.41
C ALA A 46 11.34 6.34 -18.29
N SER A 47 12.09 5.84 -17.31
CA SER A 47 12.12 4.42 -16.94
C SER A 47 10.77 3.92 -16.41
N GLU A 48 10.55 2.61 -16.43
CA GLU A 48 9.33 2.00 -15.89
C GLU A 48 9.24 2.20 -14.36
N GLU A 49 10.38 2.23 -13.69
CA GLU A 49 10.52 2.52 -12.27
C GLU A 49 10.12 3.96 -11.96
N SER A 50 10.56 4.92 -12.78
CA SER A 50 10.15 6.32 -12.67
C SER A 50 8.65 6.52 -12.91
N LYS A 51 8.07 5.79 -13.88
CA LYS A 51 6.61 5.80 -14.10
C LYS A 51 5.86 5.23 -12.89
N TYR A 52 6.33 4.12 -12.33
CA TYR A 52 5.70 3.51 -11.16
C TYR A 52 5.84 4.38 -9.90
N ALA A 53 7.00 5.00 -9.67
CA ALA A 53 7.16 6.01 -8.62
C ALA A 53 6.16 7.16 -8.77
N GLY A 54 5.87 7.60 -10.01
CA GLY A 54 4.81 8.57 -10.29
C GLY A 54 3.41 8.08 -9.89
N VAL A 55 3.10 6.80 -10.13
CA VAL A 55 1.84 6.17 -9.66
C VAL A 55 1.75 6.17 -8.14
N LEU A 56 2.83 5.80 -7.44
CA LEU A 56 2.87 5.81 -5.97
C LEU A 56 2.71 7.23 -5.42
N PHE A 57 3.39 8.20 -6.01
CA PHE A 57 3.30 9.60 -5.61
C PHE A 57 1.89 10.16 -5.82
N GLN A 58 1.25 9.87 -6.95
CA GLN A 58 -0.12 10.29 -7.20
C GLN A 58 -1.09 9.60 -6.23
N SER A 59 -0.88 8.32 -5.92
CA SER A 59 -1.66 7.59 -4.92
C SER A 59 -1.52 8.22 -3.52
N LEU A 60 -0.30 8.67 -3.18
CA LEU A 60 0.00 9.39 -1.95
C LEU A 60 -0.75 10.73 -1.86
N LEU A 61 -0.75 11.50 -2.95
CA LEU A 61 -1.48 12.77 -3.02
C LEU A 61 -3.01 12.57 -2.93
N MET A 62 -3.54 11.48 -3.47
CA MET A 62 -4.98 11.20 -3.49
C MET A 62 -5.52 10.63 -2.19
N LEU A 63 -4.80 9.69 -1.58
CA LEU A 63 -5.30 8.90 -0.44
C LEU A 63 -4.63 9.25 0.88
N GLY A 64 -3.49 9.96 0.83
CA GLY A 64 -2.65 10.24 1.99
C GLY A 64 -1.75 9.08 2.37
N GLU A 65 -0.71 9.40 3.15
CA GLU A 65 0.38 8.49 3.54
C GLU A 65 -0.09 7.13 4.04
N ARG A 66 -0.95 7.15 5.05
CA ARG A 66 -1.39 5.95 5.73
C ARG A 66 -2.06 4.96 4.77
N ARG A 67 -2.98 5.43 3.95
CA ARG A 67 -3.77 4.56 3.06
C ARG A 67 -2.92 4.04 1.90
N THR A 68 -2.02 4.87 1.37
CA THR A 68 -1.09 4.46 0.31
C THR A 68 -0.16 3.36 0.80
N PHE A 69 0.40 3.48 2.01
CA PHE A 69 1.28 2.46 2.56
C PHE A 69 0.55 1.17 2.89
N GLU A 70 -0.67 1.24 3.45
CA GLU A 70 -1.54 0.07 3.63
C GLU A 70 -1.79 -0.68 2.32
N LEU A 71 -2.13 0.05 1.25
CA LEU A 71 -2.35 -0.53 -0.08
C LEU A 71 -1.07 -1.09 -0.69
N LEU A 72 0.09 -0.46 -0.46
CA LEU A 72 1.37 -0.93 -0.98
C LEU A 72 1.80 -2.22 -0.29
N GLU A 73 1.58 -2.34 1.02
CA GLU A 73 1.78 -3.61 1.74
C GLU A 73 0.83 -4.70 1.25
N GLU A 74 -0.44 -4.38 1.02
CA GLU A 74 -1.42 -5.32 0.47
C GLU A 74 -1.04 -5.77 -0.95
N ALA A 75 -0.52 -4.85 -1.76
CA ALA A 75 -0.02 -5.15 -3.10
C ALA A 75 1.15 -6.14 -3.03
N ASP A 76 2.15 -5.85 -2.19
CA ASP A 76 3.33 -6.68 -1.99
C ASP A 76 2.95 -8.09 -1.48
N GLU A 77 2.08 -8.18 -0.48
CA GLU A 77 1.56 -9.47 0.04
C GLU A 77 0.84 -10.29 -1.03
N LYS A 78 0.21 -9.64 -2.01
CA LYS A 78 -0.53 -10.29 -3.10
C LYS A 78 0.30 -10.49 -4.38
N GLY A 79 1.56 -10.02 -4.40
CA GLY A 79 2.39 -10.01 -5.61
C GLY A 79 1.84 -9.08 -6.71
N LYS A 80 1.10 -8.04 -6.33
CA LYS A 80 0.44 -7.05 -7.18
C LYS A 80 1.12 -5.68 -7.12
N LYS A 81 0.72 -4.78 -8.00
CA LYS A 81 1.15 -3.37 -8.00
C LYS A 81 -0.02 -2.40 -7.91
N LEU A 82 0.25 -1.19 -7.41
CA LEU A 82 -0.72 -0.12 -7.46
C LEU A 82 -0.89 0.39 -8.89
N LYS A 83 -2.11 0.75 -9.25
CA LYS A 83 -2.44 1.39 -10.52
C LYS A 83 -3.45 2.49 -10.28
N LEU A 84 -3.27 3.61 -10.99
CA LEU A 84 -4.24 4.69 -11.00
C LEU A 84 -5.42 4.32 -11.91
N GLU A 85 -6.62 4.55 -11.40
CA GLU A 85 -7.84 4.48 -12.19
C GLU A 85 -8.20 5.87 -12.70
N TYR A 86 -8.59 5.94 -13.97
CA TYR A 86 -8.98 7.17 -14.64
C TYR A 86 -10.42 7.06 -15.11
N ASN A 87 -11.17 8.15 -14.97
CA ASN A 87 -12.53 8.20 -15.46
C ASN A 87 -12.53 8.22 -17.00
N THR A 88 -13.13 7.20 -17.62
CA THR A 88 -13.18 7.01 -19.08
C THR A 88 -14.07 8.02 -19.80
N LYS A 89 -14.83 8.85 -19.06
CA LYS A 89 -15.74 9.86 -19.64
C LYS A 89 -15.07 11.19 -20.02
N THR A 90 -13.80 11.38 -19.65
CA THR A 90 -13.03 12.60 -19.94
C THR A 90 -12.00 12.37 -21.04
N ARG A 91 -11.81 13.33 -21.95
CA ARG A 91 -10.75 13.28 -22.97
C ARG A 91 -9.40 13.02 -22.29
N ALA A 92 -8.58 12.13 -22.88
CA ALA A 92 -7.33 11.63 -22.30
C ALA A 92 -6.34 12.71 -21.83
N SER A 93 -6.42 13.93 -22.38
CA SER A 93 -5.56 15.06 -22.02
C SER A 93 -5.92 15.75 -20.70
N SER A 94 -7.06 15.42 -20.05
CA SER A 94 -7.47 16.02 -18.77
C SER A 94 -8.04 14.99 -17.78
N ALA A 95 -7.74 13.70 -17.99
CA ALA A 95 -8.26 12.64 -17.12
C ALA A 95 -7.59 12.75 -15.74
N CYS A 96 -8.33 13.29 -14.77
CA CYS A 96 -7.92 13.24 -13.37
C CYS A 96 -8.05 11.78 -12.90
N PRO A 97 -7.01 11.22 -12.25
CA PRO A 97 -7.16 9.90 -11.63
C PRO A 97 -8.25 9.99 -10.56
N CYS A 98 -9.19 9.04 -10.61
CA CYS A 98 -10.37 8.99 -9.75
C CYS A 98 -10.28 7.92 -8.67
N GLY A 99 -9.30 7.01 -8.77
CA GLY A 99 -9.08 5.95 -7.78
C GLY A 99 -7.70 5.29 -7.89
N VAL A 100 -7.43 4.36 -6.97
CA VAL A 100 -6.23 3.52 -6.96
C VAL A 100 -6.67 2.07 -6.77
N THR A 101 -6.20 1.16 -7.63
CA THR A 101 -6.49 -0.28 -7.54
C THR A 101 -5.23 -1.14 -7.64
N LEU A 102 -5.38 -2.42 -7.32
CA LEU A 102 -4.32 -3.42 -7.31
C LEU A 102 -4.40 -4.29 -8.57
N THR A 103 -3.34 -4.30 -9.38
CA THR A 103 -3.25 -5.13 -10.58
C THR A 103 -2.24 -6.25 -10.41
#